data_AF-A0A0R1UA45-F1
#
_entry.id   AF-A0A0R1UA45-F1
#
_cell.length_a   1.000
_cell.length_b   1.000
_cell.length_c   1.000
_cell.angle_alpha   90.00
_cell.angle_beta   90.00
_cell.angle_gamma   90.00
#
_symmetry.space_group_name_H-M   'P 1'
#
loop_
_entity.id
_entity.type
_entity.pdbx_description
1 polymer ?
#
loop_
_entity_poly.entity_id
_entity_poly.type
_entity_poly.pdbx_seq_one_letter_code
_entity_poly.pdbx_strand_id
1 'polypeptide(L)' 'MDVLQIGPDNWAEKYEIPDDVVWHFNDFSAKKYQKEKNISKFAVVIITGENNLQDQD' A
#
# COMPACT_ATOMS: atom_id res chain seq x y z
N MET A 1 8.88 -9.79 6.12
CA MET A 1 7.80 -9.96 5.12
C MET A 1 7.39 -8.60 4.57
N ASP A 2 7.39 -8.41 3.25
CA ASP A 2 7.01 -7.12 2.62
C ASP A 2 5.51 -7.05 2.32
N VAL A 3 4.84 -6.03 2.88
CA VAL A 3 3.41 -5.75 2.68
C VAL A 3 3.26 -4.40 1.99
N LEU A 4 2.46 -4.35 0.93
CA LEU A 4 2.09 -3.09 0.27
C LEU A 4 0.65 -2.74 0.60
N GLN A 5 0.44 -1.61 1.28
CA GLN A 5 -0.87 -1.00 1.41
C GLN A 5 -1.03 0.12 0.38
N ILE A 6 -2.16 0.11 -0.34
CA ILE A 6 -2.54 1.14 -1.28
C ILE A 6 -3.87 1.76 -0.82
N GLY A 7 -3.94 3.07 -0.66
CA GLY A 7 -5.16 3.77 -0.23
C GLY A 7 -4.92 5.09 0.49
N PRO A 8 -5.97 5.81 0.89
CA PRO A 8 -5.86 7.18 1.40
C PRO A 8 -5.27 7.28 2.81
N ASP A 9 -5.35 6.22 3.62
CA ASP A 9 -4.96 6.23 5.03
C ASP A 9 -3.88 5.19 5.31
N ASN A 10 -2.72 5.61 5.81
CA ASN A 10 -1.66 4.69 6.20
C ASN A 10 -1.97 4.00 7.54
N TRP A 11 -2.02 2.67 7.54
CA TRP A 11 -2.29 1.90 8.75
C TRP A 11 -1.06 1.73 9.64
N ALA A 12 0.15 1.81 9.08
CA ALA A 12 1.37 1.73 9.89
C ALA A 12 1.53 2.92 10.87
N GLU A 13 0.84 4.03 10.63
CA GLU A 13 0.81 5.17 11.55
C GLU A 13 -0.25 5.03 12.66
N LYS A 14 -1.19 4.07 12.51
CA LYS A 14 -2.32 3.89 13.43
C LYS A 14 -2.21 2.63 14.29
N TYR A 15 -1.49 1.62 13.80
CA TYR A 15 -1.37 0.33 14.45
C TYR A 15 0.08 -0.04 14.67
N GLU A 16 0.33 -0.85 15.70
CA GLU A 16 1.64 -1.45 15.92
C GLU A 16 1.87 -2.53 14.86
N ILE A 17 2.89 -2.32 14.02
CA ILE A 17 3.30 -3.28 13.00
C ILE A 17 4.42 -4.15 13.59
N PRO A 18 4.35 -5.49 13.48
CA PRO A 18 5.40 -6.37 13.96
C PRO A 18 6.75 -6.06 13.27
N ASP A 19 7.86 -6.11 14.02
CA ASP A 19 9.21 -5.77 13.49
C ASP A 19 9.66 -6.64 12.30
N ASP A 20 9.11 -7.85 12.15
CA ASP A 20 9.42 -8.73 11.02
C ASP A 20 8.67 -8.31 9.73
N VAL A 21 7.74 -7.36 9.81
CA VAL A 21 6.95 -6.87 8.67
C VAL A 21 7.50 -5.54 8.18
N VAL A 22 7.89 -5.49 6.91
CA VAL A 22 8.25 -4.26 6.22
C VAL A 22 6.98 -3.71 5.56
N TRP A 23 6.48 -2.59 6.07
CA TRP A 23 5.24 -1.98 5.60
C TRP A 23 5.53 -0.88 4.58
N HIS A 24 5.07 -1.07 3.35
CA HIS A 24 5.09 -0.07 2.28
C HIS A 24 3.70 0.54 2.15
N PHE A 25 3.63 1.86 2.08
CA PHE A 25 2.37 2.59 1.91
C PHE A 25 2.38 3.43 0.64
N ASN A 26 1.26 3.41 -0.08
CA ASN A 26 1.05 4.18 -1.29
C ASN A 26 -0.32 4.85 -1.29
N ASP A 27 -0.34 6.18 -1.32
CA ASP A 27 -1.56 6.98 -1.23
C ASP A 27 -2.29 7.19 -2.57
N PHE A 28 -1.95 6.44 -3.63
CA PHE A 28 -2.44 6.63 -5.01
C PHE A 28 -2.17 8.03 -5.61
N SER A 29 -1.55 8.96 -4.88
CA SER A 29 -1.19 10.27 -5.40
C SER A 29 -0.17 10.11 -6.52
N ALA A 30 -0.59 10.50 -7.74
CA ALA A 30 0.20 10.42 -8.96
C ALA A 30 1.58 11.13 -8.88
N LYS A 31 1.84 11.89 -7.81
CA LYS A 31 3.06 12.69 -7.62
C LYS A 31 4.18 11.98 -6.86
N LYS A 32 3.97 10.80 -6.25
CA LYS A 32 4.94 10.22 -5.29
C LYS A 32 5.34 8.76 -5.50
N TYR A 33 5.21 8.21 -6.71
CA TYR A 33 5.84 6.91 -7.01
C TYR A 33 7.36 7.04 -7.13
N GLN A 34 8.06 7.00 -5.99
CA GLN A 34 9.47 6.63 -5.98
C GLN A 34 9.54 5.12 -6.03
N LYS A 35 9.92 4.59 -7.20
CA LYS A 35 10.18 3.16 -7.39
C LYS A 35 11.30 2.74 -6.44
N GLU A 36 10.97 2.13 -5.32
CA GLU A 36 11.95 1.58 -4.39
C GLU A 36 12.75 0.50 -5.13
N LYS A 37 14.05 0.77 -5.34
CA LYS A 37 14.92 0.03 -6.26
C LYS A 37 15.21 -1.42 -5.84
N ASN A 38 14.74 -1.88 -4.67
CA ASN A 38 15.07 -3.20 -4.12
C ASN A 38 13.86 -4.09 -3.81
N ILE A 39 12.63 -3.68 -4.15
CA ILE A 39 11.46 -4.52 -3.89
C ILE A 39 11.27 -5.48 -5.08
N SER A 40 11.65 -6.74 -4.88
CA SER A 40 11.49 -7.80 -5.87
C SER A 40 10.06 -8.34 -5.89
N LYS A 41 9.41 -8.48 -4.72
CA LYS A 41 8.07 -9.06 -4.55
C LYS A 41 7.40 -8.55 -3.26
N PHE A 42 6.09 -8.35 -3.30
CA PHE A 42 5.27 -8.18 -2.10
C PHE A 42 4.60 -9.51 -1.74
N ALA A 43 4.59 -9.87 -0.47
CA ALA A 43 3.90 -11.07 0.00
C ALA A 43 2.39 -10.83 0.11
N VAL A 44 1.98 -9.60 0.44
CA VAL A 44 0.57 -9.18 0.55
C VAL A 44 0.40 -7.79 -0.04
N VAL A 45 -0.71 -7.59 -0.76
CA VAL A 45 -1.16 -6.28 -1.22
C VAL A 45 -2.54 -6.00 -0.60
N ILE A 46 -2.64 -4.88 0.13
CA ILE A 46 -3.85 -4.44 0.81
C ILE A 46 -4.36 -3.20 0.06
N ILE A 47 -5.60 -3.26 -0.43
CA ILE A 47 -6.24 -2.13 -1.08
C ILE A 47 -7.28 -1.57 -0.12
N THR A 48 -7.15 -0.29 0.20
CA THR A 48 -8.00 0.44 1.16
C THR A 48 -8.54 1.70 0.51
N GLY A 49 -9.75 2.11 0.87
CA GLY A 49 -10.44 3.27 0.28
C GLY A 49 -11.67 2.88 -0.54
N GLU A 50 -12.44 3.89 -0.94
CA GLU A 50 -13.64 3.68 -1.75
C GLU A 50 -13.26 3.19 -3.16
N ASN A 51 -13.77 2.02 -3.54
CA ASN A 51 -13.66 1.52 -4.90
C ASN A 51 -14.69 2.23 -5.77
N ASN A 52 -14.26 3.21 -6.55
CA ASN A 52 -15.03 3.72 -7.69
C ASN A 52 -14.89 2.76 -8.89
N LEU A 53 -15.16 1.47 -8.67
CA LEU A 53 -15.38 0.52 -9.77
C LEU A 53 -16.75 0.83 -10.37
N GLN A 54 -16.80 1.85 -11.23
CA GLN A 54 -17.93 2.00 -12.14
C GLN A 54 -17.82 0.88 -13.15
N ASP A 55 -18.71 -0.11 -13.05
CA ASP A 55 -19.02 -1.01 -14.16
C ASP A 55 -19.45 -0.12 -15.33
N GLN A 56 -18.56 0.13 -16.28
CA GLN A 56 -18.94 0.67 -17.58
C GLN A 56 -19.32 -0.52 -18.44
N ASP A 57 -20.63 -0.75 -18.54
CA ASP A 57 -21.30 -1.61 -19.52
C ASP A 57 -21.09 -1.08 -20.95
#